data_AF-A0A8T0PIA6-F1
#
_entry.id   AF-A0A8T0PIA6-F1
#
_cell.length_a   1.000
_cell.length_b   1.000
_cell.length_c   1.000
_cell.angle_alpha   90.00
_cell.angle_beta   90.00
_cell.angle_gamma   90.00
#
_symmetry.space_group_name_H-M   'P 1'
#
loop_
_entity.id
_entity.type
_entity.pdbx_description
1 polymer ?
#
loop_
_entity_poly.entity_id
_entity_poly.type
_entity_poly.pdbx_seq_one_letter_code
_entity_poly.pdbx_strand_id
1 'polypeptide(L)'
;MAISHPTTSPAPPRPQSPGIGGVPLSSAISDLLRFVLSSHAAGAAPDDGPAAFPLSPSYCARLLDDGGDLCRKLAAGIEQCLDEGRLPGPPAVAGIPVGEEGPEEWEAVLLQKGAELKLMYNAVDFELHVQEPYFTQLRGVKVYRTFYTEEREKSYGVFAISVSKPSAQPYTTMTDILAGLSYDGLGRLLGMARTAGTVPDGLPPPRSTLISSCMRLHQPNEVKGCSLTDAARALAKHVYRSTKGRCGDISGSDTSKNELASEAIDSLLRDCGWMNVHLTQPYGPVFEIRVHEGYGARWSQDGAKFIGFLEPYTPEGFSKGWKH
;
A
#
# COMPACT_ATOMS: atom_id res chain seq x y z
N MET A 1 -19.22 66.19 24.80
CA MET A 1 -19.94 64.97 24.38
C MET A 1 -18.94 63.82 24.36
N ALA A 2 -19.01 62.94 25.36
CA ALA A 2 -18.15 61.75 25.41
C ALA A 2 -18.90 60.60 24.72
N ILE A 3 -18.26 59.99 23.72
CA ILE A 3 -18.82 58.86 22.97
C ILE A 3 -18.58 57.59 23.82
N SER A 4 -19.66 57.04 24.36
CA SER A 4 -19.66 55.75 25.05
C SER A 4 -19.54 54.61 24.02
N HIS A 5 -18.46 53.84 24.10
CA HIS A 5 -18.35 52.58 23.35
C HIS A 5 -19.26 51.52 23.98
N PRO A 6 -19.97 50.70 23.18
CA PRO A 6 -20.78 49.62 23.71
C PRO A 6 -19.87 48.52 24.27
N THR A 7 -20.10 48.19 25.54
CA THR A 7 -19.48 47.07 26.24
C THR A 7 -19.84 45.77 25.53
N THR A 8 -18.85 45.07 25.01
CA THR A 8 -19.02 43.73 24.41
C THR A 8 -19.43 42.76 25.51
N SER A 9 -20.67 42.28 25.46
CA SER A 9 -21.14 41.24 26.38
C SER A 9 -20.32 39.96 26.15
N PRO A 10 -19.83 39.28 27.20
CA PRO A 10 -19.16 38.00 27.03
C PRO A 10 -20.12 37.00 26.40
N ALA A 11 -19.62 36.22 25.44
CA ALA A 11 -20.39 35.16 24.80
C ALA A 11 -20.88 34.17 25.87
N PRO A 12 -22.13 33.66 25.77
CA PRO A 12 -22.63 32.67 26.71
C PRO A 12 -21.75 31.40 26.68
N PRO A 13 -21.57 30.71 27.82
CA PRO A 13 -20.77 29.48 27.87
C PRO A 13 -21.37 28.40 26.95
N ARG A 14 -20.52 27.74 26.16
CA ARG A 14 -20.92 26.61 25.32
C ARG A 14 -21.46 25.48 26.19
N PRO A 15 -22.60 24.86 25.84
CA PRO A 15 -23.02 23.63 26.50
C PRO A 15 -22.02 22.51 26.18
N GLN A 16 -21.70 21.66 27.15
CA GLN A 16 -20.76 20.54 26.93
C GLN A 16 -21.45 19.39 26.19
N SER A 17 -20.85 18.89 25.12
CA SER A 17 -21.32 17.71 24.40
C SER A 17 -21.25 16.48 25.32
N PRO A 18 -22.19 15.52 25.24
CA PRO A 18 -21.99 14.21 25.83
C PRO A 18 -20.86 13.53 25.06
N GLY A 19 -19.64 13.72 25.55
CA GLY A 19 -18.39 13.40 24.86
C GLY A 19 -18.38 11.95 24.38
N ILE A 20 -18.62 11.78 23.08
CA ILE A 20 -18.16 10.59 22.37
C ILE A 20 -16.65 10.83 22.21
N GLY A 21 -15.82 9.96 22.77
CA GLY A 21 -14.37 10.06 22.61
C GLY A 21 -13.99 10.22 21.13
N GLY A 22 -12.94 11.00 20.86
CA GLY A 22 -12.51 11.32 19.50
C GLY A 22 -12.40 10.09 18.60
N VAL A 23 -12.62 10.26 17.30
CA VAL A 23 -12.56 9.16 16.33
C VAL A 23 -11.10 8.78 16.13
N PRO A 24 -10.66 7.56 16.50
CA PRO A 24 -9.26 7.19 16.33
C PRO A 24 -8.93 7.10 14.83
N LEU A 25 -7.79 7.67 14.43
CA LEU A 25 -7.33 7.67 13.02
C LEU A 25 -7.28 6.25 12.44
N SER A 26 -6.88 5.26 13.24
CA SER A 26 -6.82 3.84 12.86
C SER A 26 -8.15 3.30 12.31
N SER A 27 -9.28 3.81 12.80
CA SER A 27 -10.62 3.41 12.32
C SER A 27 -11.01 3.99 10.97
N ALA A 28 -10.31 5.03 10.49
CA ALA A 28 -10.71 5.80 9.31
C ALA A 28 -9.63 5.91 8.23
N ILE A 29 -8.37 5.62 8.55
CA ILE A 29 -7.22 5.83 7.66
C ILE A 29 -7.32 5.04 6.34
N SER A 30 -7.82 3.81 6.39
CA SER A 30 -7.99 2.99 5.18
C SER A 30 -9.03 3.58 4.23
N ASP A 31 -10.14 4.08 4.74
CA ASP A 31 -11.21 4.67 3.93
C ASP A 31 -10.80 6.04 3.37
N LEU A 32 -10.11 6.83 4.19
CA LEU A 32 -9.55 8.11 3.74
C LEU A 32 -8.52 7.91 2.62
N LEU A 33 -7.61 6.95 2.78
CA LEU A 33 -6.62 6.61 1.76
C LEU A 33 -7.30 6.12 0.48
N ARG A 34 -8.27 5.21 0.59
CA ARG A 34 -9.04 4.71 -0.56
C ARG A 34 -9.77 5.83 -1.29
N PHE A 35 -10.38 6.78 -0.55
CA PHE A 35 -11.05 7.94 -1.12
C PHE A 35 -10.08 8.81 -1.92
N VAL A 36 -8.95 9.18 -1.35
CA VAL A 36 -7.94 10.01 -2.03
C VAL A 36 -7.39 9.32 -3.27
N LEU A 37 -7.00 8.04 -3.17
CA LEU A 37 -6.49 7.28 -4.31
C LEU A 37 -7.54 7.14 -5.42
N SER A 38 -8.81 6.93 -5.06
CA SER A 38 -9.91 6.77 -6.04
C SER A 38 -10.20 8.07 -6.79
N SER A 39 -10.15 9.21 -6.08
CA SER A 39 -10.29 10.54 -6.69
C SER A 39 -9.21 10.80 -7.74
N HIS A 40 -7.96 10.49 -7.42
CA HIS A 40 -6.82 10.69 -8.34
C HIS A 40 -6.80 9.65 -9.47
N ALA A 41 -7.19 8.41 -9.21
CA ALA A 41 -7.34 7.37 -10.25
C ALA A 41 -8.38 7.75 -11.31
N ALA A 42 -9.46 8.44 -10.91
CA ALA A 42 -10.49 8.94 -11.82
C ALA A 42 -10.06 10.16 -12.65
N GLY A 43 -8.85 10.69 -12.44
CA GLY A 43 -8.37 11.90 -13.12
C GLY A 43 -9.10 13.17 -12.70
N ALA A 44 -9.84 13.14 -11.57
CA ALA A 44 -10.46 14.31 -10.99
C ALA A 44 -9.37 15.16 -10.33
N ALA A 45 -8.67 15.96 -11.13
CA ALA A 45 -7.85 17.04 -10.60
C ALA A 45 -8.77 18.06 -9.91
N PRO A 46 -8.40 18.60 -8.73
CA PRO A 46 -8.99 19.85 -8.26
C PRO A 46 -8.72 20.92 -9.33
N ASP A 47 -9.76 21.58 -9.82
CA ASP A 47 -9.61 22.81 -10.59
C ASP A 47 -8.71 23.79 -9.82
N ASP A 48 -7.72 24.35 -10.52
CA ASP A 48 -6.72 25.35 -10.11
C ASP A 48 -5.51 24.86 -9.27
N GLY A 49 -4.34 24.82 -9.94
CA GLY A 49 -3.04 24.36 -9.38
C GLY A 49 -2.47 25.23 -8.24
N PRO A 50 -1.51 24.70 -7.44
CA PRO A 50 -0.18 24.32 -7.93
C PRO A 50 0.28 22.89 -7.56
N ALA A 51 1.27 22.39 -8.32
CA ALA A 51 1.86 21.04 -8.33
C ALA A 51 0.87 19.90 -8.63
N ALA A 52 0.95 19.35 -9.85
CA ALA A 52 0.25 18.12 -10.19
C ALA A 52 0.57 17.04 -9.15
N PHE A 53 -0.45 16.33 -8.66
CA PHE A 53 -0.26 15.20 -7.76
C PHE A 53 0.78 14.24 -8.35
N PRO A 54 1.86 13.90 -7.62
CA PRO A 54 3.04 13.28 -8.22
C PRO A 54 2.81 11.82 -8.66
N LEU A 55 1.77 11.18 -8.13
CA LEU A 55 1.41 9.81 -8.50
C LEU A 55 0.50 9.81 -9.73
N SER A 56 0.81 8.94 -10.69
CA SER A 56 -0.02 8.81 -11.89
C SER A 56 -1.41 8.21 -11.56
N PRO A 57 -2.45 8.52 -12.35
CA PRO A 57 -3.77 7.90 -12.18
C PRO A 57 -3.73 6.37 -12.28
N SER A 58 -2.91 5.82 -13.18
CA SER A 58 -2.75 4.37 -13.33
C SER A 58 -2.08 3.73 -12.12
N TYR A 59 -1.10 4.40 -11.50
CA TYR A 59 -0.49 3.95 -10.25
C TYR A 59 -1.51 3.92 -9.11
N CYS A 60 -2.32 4.99 -8.97
CA CYS A 60 -3.40 5.04 -7.99
C CYS A 60 -4.43 3.93 -8.19
N ALA A 61 -4.82 3.66 -9.44
CA ALA A 61 -5.73 2.57 -9.77
C ALA A 61 -5.16 1.20 -9.40
N ARG A 62 -3.86 0.96 -9.66
CA ARG A 62 -3.18 -0.30 -9.30
C ARG A 62 -3.06 -0.51 -7.80
N LEU A 63 -2.89 0.55 -7.00
CA LEU A 63 -2.92 0.46 -5.53
C LEU A 63 -4.30 0.03 -4.99
N LEU A 64 -5.36 0.31 -5.74
CA LEU A 64 -6.75 -0.03 -5.40
C LEU A 64 -7.19 -1.40 -5.92
N ASP A 65 -6.43 -2.00 -6.84
CA ASP A 65 -6.73 -3.28 -7.47
C ASP A 65 -6.59 -4.47 -6.50
N ASP A 66 -6.96 -5.67 -6.96
CA ASP A 66 -6.83 -6.97 -6.25
C ASP A 66 -7.43 -6.94 -4.83
N GLY A 67 -8.68 -6.46 -4.75
CA GLY A 67 -9.40 -6.35 -3.47
C GLY A 67 -8.82 -5.29 -2.52
N GLY A 68 -7.91 -4.43 -2.98
CA GLY A 68 -7.32 -3.34 -2.19
C GLY A 68 -6.26 -3.79 -1.19
N ASP A 69 -5.55 -4.90 -1.47
CA ASP A 69 -4.51 -5.41 -0.57
C ASP A 69 -3.36 -4.42 -0.37
N LEU A 70 -2.88 -3.81 -1.44
CA LEU A 70 -1.81 -2.80 -1.37
C LEU A 70 -2.28 -1.55 -0.63
N CYS A 71 -3.49 -1.07 -0.89
CA CYS A 71 -4.09 0.04 -0.15
C CYS A 71 -4.21 -0.25 1.36
N ARG A 72 -4.62 -1.47 1.75
CA ARG A 72 -4.64 -1.89 3.17
C ARG A 72 -3.24 -1.91 3.78
N LYS A 73 -2.25 -2.47 3.08
CA LYS A 73 -0.84 -2.49 3.53
C LYS A 73 -0.29 -1.09 3.73
N LEU A 74 -0.57 -0.17 2.80
CA LEU A 74 -0.19 1.24 2.94
C LEU A 74 -0.85 1.89 4.15
N ALA A 75 -2.15 1.68 4.35
CA ALA A 75 -2.86 2.24 5.51
C ALA A 75 -2.25 1.76 6.84
N ALA A 76 -2.00 0.44 6.95
CA ALA A 76 -1.35 -0.14 8.12
C ALA A 76 0.09 0.35 8.31
N GLY A 77 0.85 0.48 7.21
CA GLY A 77 2.21 1.01 7.23
C GLY A 77 2.27 2.45 7.70
N ILE A 78 1.37 3.33 7.20
CA ILE A 78 1.26 4.71 7.67
C ILE A 78 0.93 4.74 9.16
N GLU A 79 -0.07 3.99 9.61
CA GLU A 79 -0.46 3.93 11.02
C GLU A 79 0.70 3.51 11.91
N GLN A 80 1.39 2.42 11.56
CA GLN A 80 2.56 1.93 12.27
C GLN A 80 3.67 2.98 12.34
N CYS A 81 3.94 3.69 11.24
CA CYS A 81 4.96 4.75 11.23
C CYS A 81 4.60 5.90 12.17
N LEU A 82 3.32 6.26 12.25
CA LEU A 82 2.85 7.31 13.15
C LEU A 82 2.87 6.88 14.62
N ASP A 83 2.82 5.59 14.90
CA ASP A 83 2.91 5.05 16.26
C ASP A 83 4.37 4.87 16.71
N GLU A 84 5.24 4.40 15.81
CA GLU A 84 6.68 4.23 16.08
C GLU A 84 7.48 5.54 15.95
N GLY A 85 6.94 6.55 15.26
CA GLY A 85 7.63 7.81 15.00
C GLY A 85 8.78 7.68 14.00
N ARG A 86 8.75 6.64 13.16
CA ARG A 86 9.76 6.37 12.12
C ARG A 86 9.22 5.42 11.06
N LEU A 87 9.87 5.36 9.91
CA LEU A 87 9.60 4.40 8.85
C LEU A 87 10.19 3.02 9.12
N PRO A 88 9.66 1.97 8.46
CA PRO A 88 10.33 0.67 8.44
C PRO A 88 11.70 0.79 7.76
N GLY A 89 12.69 0.07 8.30
CA GLY A 89 14.01 -0.05 7.69
C GLY A 89 13.98 -0.77 6.34
N PRO A 90 15.10 -0.78 5.58
CA PRO A 90 15.14 -1.34 4.25
C PRO A 90 14.92 -2.85 4.27
N PRO A 91 14.14 -3.40 3.32
CA PRO A 91 14.15 -4.83 3.10
C PRO A 91 15.58 -5.26 2.77
N ALA A 92 16.09 -6.21 3.54
CA ALA A 92 17.47 -6.68 3.43
C ALA A 92 17.50 -8.19 3.17
N VAL A 93 18.31 -8.59 2.19
CA VAL A 93 18.55 -9.99 1.82
C VAL A 93 20.05 -10.22 1.65
N ALA A 94 20.49 -11.43 2.00
CA ALA A 94 21.89 -11.81 1.91
C ALA A 94 22.48 -11.56 0.50
N GLY A 95 23.57 -10.79 0.46
CA GLY A 95 24.36 -10.53 -0.74
C GLY A 95 23.83 -9.44 -1.67
N ILE A 96 22.66 -8.85 -1.40
CA ILE A 96 22.18 -7.68 -2.15
C ILE A 96 22.52 -6.42 -1.34
N PRO A 97 23.33 -5.49 -1.89
CA PRO A 97 23.59 -4.23 -1.21
C PRO A 97 22.30 -3.43 -1.09
N VAL A 98 22.04 -2.91 0.10
CA VAL A 98 21.05 -1.84 0.29
C VAL A 98 21.56 -0.64 -0.51
N GLY A 99 20.71 -0.05 -1.35
CA GLY A 99 21.09 1.13 -2.13
C GLY A 99 21.56 2.28 -1.23
N GLU A 100 22.41 3.19 -1.74
CA GLU A 100 22.77 4.40 -0.99
C GLU A 100 21.50 5.20 -0.67
N GLU A 101 21.12 5.22 0.60
CA GLU A 101 19.96 5.97 1.10
C GLU A 101 20.44 7.40 1.41
N GLY A 102 20.05 8.35 0.56
CA GLY A 102 20.12 9.78 0.89
C GLY A 102 19.14 10.11 2.03
N PRO A 103 19.21 11.31 2.62
CA PRO A 103 18.27 11.70 3.67
C PRO A 103 16.84 11.55 3.16
N GLU A 104 16.04 10.73 3.86
CA GLU A 104 14.66 10.43 3.49
C GLU A 104 13.78 11.65 3.80
N GLU A 105 13.82 12.68 2.95
CA GLU A 105 13.04 13.92 3.08
C GLU A 105 11.53 13.64 3.26
N TRP A 106 11.08 12.47 2.80
CA TRP A 106 9.71 11.99 2.88
C TRP A 106 9.31 11.44 4.26
N GLU A 107 10.25 10.98 5.10
CA GLU A 107 9.95 10.55 6.48
C GLU A 107 9.40 11.71 7.31
N ALA A 108 10.08 12.87 7.21
CA ALA A 108 9.68 14.08 7.91
C ALA A 108 8.27 14.52 7.51
N VAL A 109 7.94 14.44 6.21
CA VAL A 109 6.60 14.78 5.72
C VAL A 109 5.55 13.82 6.28
N LEU A 110 5.80 12.50 6.25
CA LEU A 110 4.89 11.51 6.80
C LEU A 110 4.60 11.77 8.29
N LEU A 111 5.65 11.98 9.08
CA LEU A 111 5.51 12.17 10.53
C LEU A 111 4.83 13.50 10.86
N GLN A 112 5.21 14.59 10.19
CA GLN A 112 4.60 15.90 10.40
C GLN A 112 3.12 15.89 10.01
N LYS A 113 2.82 15.48 8.78
CA LYS A 113 1.45 15.50 8.24
C LYS A 113 0.56 14.46 8.87
N GLY A 114 1.10 13.30 9.24
CA GLY A 114 0.34 12.30 9.98
C GLY A 114 0.06 12.72 11.43
N ALA A 115 0.93 13.50 12.08
CA ALA A 115 0.62 14.11 13.36
C ALA A 115 -0.50 15.17 13.23
N GLU A 116 -0.47 16.00 12.19
CA GLU A 116 -1.58 16.90 11.84
C GLU A 116 -2.88 16.11 11.67
N LEU A 117 -2.84 14.99 10.95
CA LEU A 117 -4.00 14.14 10.72
C LEU A 117 -4.53 13.51 12.03
N LYS A 118 -3.64 12.98 12.88
CA LYS A 118 -4.01 12.47 14.22
C LYS A 118 -4.69 13.56 15.05
N LEU A 119 -4.15 14.78 15.05
CA LEU A 119 -4.76 15.92 15.75
C LEU A 119 -6.14 16.28 15.18
N MET A 120 -6.30 16.30 13.85
CA MET A 120 -7.60 16.56 13.22
C MET A 120 -8.65 15.54 13.69
N TYR A 121 -8.31 14.25 13.69
CA TYR A 121 -9.21 13.18 14.10
C TYR A 121 -9.51 13.18 15.61
N ASN A 122 -8.49 13.42 16.44
CA ASN A 122 -8.68 13.55 17.89
C ASN A 122 -9.48 14.79 18.28
N ALA A 123 -9.39 15.87 17.49
CA ALA A 123 -10.14 17.11 17.68
C ALA A 123 -11.55 17.04 17.07
N VAL A 124 -11.94 15.94 16.42
CA VAL A 124 -13.34 15.72 16.03
C VAL A 124 -14.14 15.55 17.32
N ASP A 125 -14.69 16.66 17.79
CA ASP A 125 -15.74 16.70 18.79
C ASP A 125 -17.08 16.81 18.07
N PHE A 126 -17.98 15.86 18.32
CA PHE A 126 -19.34 15.95 17.84
C PHE A 126 -20.13 16.82 18.82
N GLU A 127 -20.03 18.15 18.67
CA GLU A 127 -20.91 19.08 19.38
C GLU A 127 -22.33 18.99 18.81
N LEU A 128 -23.17 18.24 19.52
CA LEU A 128 -24.57 18.09 19.23
C LEU A 128 -25.39 19.16 19.99
N HIS A 129 -25.88 20.17 19.27
CA HIS A 129 -26.65 21.26 19.88
C HIS A 129 -28.02 21.43 19.24
N VAL A 130 -29.01 21.45 20.13
CA VAL A 130 -30.43 21.35 19.90
C VAL A 130 -31.01 22.76 19.59
N GLN A 131 -31.35 23.12 18.31
CA GLN A 131 -32.43 24.10 17.96
C GLN A 131 -33.10 23.99 16.54
N GLU A 132 -34.42 23.74 16.44
CA GLU A 132 -35.25 23.78 15.20
C GLU A 132 -35.44 25.20 14.63
N PRO A 133 -35.70 25.38 13.30
CA PRO A 133 -36.12 24.38 12.30
C PRO A 133 -35.19 24.18 11.07
N TYR A 134 -33.89 24.45 11.14
CA TYR A 134 -33.06 24.59 9.93
C TYR A 134 -32.36 23.32 9.39
N PHE A 135 -32.51 22.15 10.03
CA PHE A 135 -31.63 20.99 9.73
C PHE A 135 -31.91 20.28 8.39
N THR A 136 -33.09 20.43 7.80
CA THR A 136 -33.48 19.78 6.53
C THR A 136 -32.76 20.32 5.28
N GLN A 137 -31.88 21.32 5.41
CA GLN A 137 -31.24 22.01 4.28
C GLN A 137 -29.76 21.63 4.04
N LEU A 138 -29.14 20.86 4.93
CA LEU A 138 -27.71 20.55 4.84
C LEU A 138 -27.43 19.39 3.86
N ARG A 139 -26.81 19.71 2.71
CA ARG A 139 -26.21 18.71 1.81
C ARG A 139 -24.97 18.11 2.49
N GLY A 140 -25.07 16.88 2.99
CA GLY A 140 -23.97 16.16 3.66
C GLY A 140 -24.41 15.04 4.61
N VAL A 141 -25.70 15.00 4.96
CA VAL A 141 -26.29 14.12 5.99
C VAL A 141 -26.21 12.61 5.65
N LYS A 142 -25.97 12.21 4.40
CA LYS A 142 -25.97 10.79 3.99
C LYS A 142 -24.89 9.94 4.68
N VAL A 143 -23.68 10.46 4.84
CA VAL A 143 -22.58 9.71 5.50
C VAL A 143 -22.87 9.61 7.00
N TYR A 144 -23.29 10.69 7.64
CA TYR A 144 -23.69 10.72 9.04
C TYR A 144 -24.81 9.70 9.36
N ARG A 145 -25.82 9.60 8.50
CA ARG A 145 -26.93 8.63 8.61
C ARG A 145 -26.49 7.17 8.54
N THR A 146 -25.28 6.89 8.05
CA THR A 146 -24.72 5.53 8.02
C THR A 146 -24.26 5.08 9.42
N PHE A 147 -23.83 6.02 10.26
CA PHE A 147 -23.32 5.74 11.61
C PHE A 147 -24.32 6.10 12.72
N TYR A 148 -25.26 7.01 12.45
CA TYR A 148 -26.22 7.52 13.42
C TYR A 148 -27.64 7.56 12.84
N THR A 149 -28.48 6.59 13.21
CA THR A 149 -29.86 6.47 12.71
C THR A 149 -30.79 7.49 13.35
N GLU A 150 -31.90 7.80 12.68
CA GLU A 150 -32.92 8.71 13.20
C GLU A 150 -33.57 8.18 14.49
N GLU A 151 -33.67 6.86 14.68
CA GLU A 151 -34.20 6.30 15.93
C GLU A 151 -33.23 6.53 17.10
N ARG A 152 -31.92 6.34 16.89
CA ARG A 152 -30.90 6.66 17.89
C ARG A 152 -30.93 8.15 18.22
N GLU A 153 -30.96 8.99 17.19
CA GLU A 153 -31.06 10.44 17.31
C GLU A 153 -32.26 10.89 18.17
N LYS A 154 -33.45 10.34 17.89
CA LYS A 154 -34.67 10.61 18.68
C LYS A 154 -34.55 10.09 20.11
N SER A 155 -33.98 8.90 20.32
CA SER A 155 -33.82 8.32 21.65
C SER A 155 -32.88 9.12 22.55
N TYR A 156 -31.94 9.88 21.96
CA TYR A 156 -31.00 10.75 22.67
C TYR A 156 -31.43 12.23 22.70
N GLY A 157 -32.61 12.58 22.16
CA GLY A 157 -33.15 13.95 22.24
C GLY A 157 -32.38 14.98 21.41
N VAL A 158 -31.75 14.55 20.32
CA VAL A 158 -30.95 15.39 19.42
C VAL A 158 -31.82 16.33 18.56
N PHE A 159 -31.37 17.56 18.32
CA PHE A 159 -32.19 18.57 17.60
C PHE A 159 -31.38 19.50 16.66
N ALA A 160 -30.04 19.54 16.72
CA ALA A 160 -29.18 19.97 15.61
C ALA A 160 -27.75 19.46 15.75
N ILE A 161 -27.04 19.40 14.62
CA ILE A 161 -25.62 18.98 14.52
C ILE A 161 -24.85 20.15 13.93
N SER A 162 -23.91 20.71 14.69
CA SER A 162 -23.00 21.73 14.19
C SER A 162 -21.72 21.06 13.71
N VAL A 163 -21.44 21.14 12.41
CA VAL A 163 -20.16 20.69 11.86
C VAL A 163 -19.33 21.93 11.59
N SER A 164 -18.37 22.23 12.46
CA SER A 164 -17.37 23.26 12.16
C SER A 164 -16.44 22.73 11.08
N LYS A 165 -16.36 23.43 9.94
CA LYS A 165 -15.42 23.09 8.86
C LYS A 165 -14.00 23.31 9.39
N PRO A 166 -13.15 22.27 9.51
CA PRO A 166 -11.76 22.48 9.87
C PRO A 166 -11.04 23.27 8.77
N SER A 167 -10.05 24.07 9.15
CA SER A 167 -9.27 24.93 8.24
C SER A 167 -8.54 24.13 7.15
N ALA A 168 -8.21 22.87 7.45
CA ALA A 168 -7.71 21.88 6.50
C ALA A 168 -8.59 20.63 6.54
N GLN A 169 -8.84 20.02 5.38
CA GLN A 169 -9.65 18.81 5.29
C GLN A 169 -8.75 17.57 5.38
N PRO A 170 -9.18 16.47 6.03
CA PRO A 170 -8.36 15.25 6.16
C PRO A 170 -7.84 14.70 4.85
N TYR A 171 -8.64 14.80 3.76
CA TYR A 171 -8.21 14.35 2.44
C TYR A 171 -7.08 15.21 1.87
N THR A 172 -7.01 16.51 2.20
CA THR A 172 -5.89 17.38 1.80
C THR A 172 -4.61 16.93 2.48
N THR A 173 -4.65 16.68 3.79
CA THR A 173 -3.49 16.18 4.54
C THR A 173 -3.06 14.79 4.07
N MET A 174 -4.00 13.90 3.76
CA MET A 174 -3.69 12.59 3.17
C MET A 174 -3.06 12.75 1.76
N THR A 175 -3.54 13.67 0.94
CA THR A 175 -2.91 14.01 -0.35
C THR A 175 -1.48 14.51 -0.15
N ASP A 176 -1.23 15.39 0.83
CA ASP A 176 0.12 15.87 1.17
C ASP A 176 1.04 14.72 1.60
N ILE A 177 0.53 13.77 2.41
CA ILE A 177 1.27 12.58 2.82
C ILE A 177 1.67 11.76 1.59
N LEU A 178 0.72 11.44 0.70
CA LEU A 178 1.00 10.66 -0.50
C LEU A 178 1.96 11.39 -1.46
N ALA A 179 1.82 12.70 -1.58
CA ALA A 179 2.69 13.51 -2.40
C ALA A 179 4.12 13.57 -1.84
N GLY A 180 4.24 13.73 -0.51
CA GLY A 180 5.52 13.74 0.20
C GLY A 180 6.23 12.40 0.18
N LEU A 181 5.51 11.29 0.37
CA LEU A 181 6.05 9.95 0.27
C LEU A 181 6.61 9.65 -1.13
N SER A 182 5.98 10.21 -2.17
CA SER A 182 6.30 9.90 -3.58
C SER A 182 6.25 8.40 -3.87
N TYR A 183 6.77 7.97 -5.02
CA TYR A 183 6.87 6.54 -5.32
C TYR A 183 7.79 5.79 -4.35
N ASP A 184 8.90 6.42 -3.94
CA ASP A 184 9.94 5.76 -3.15
C ASP A 184 9.44 5.41 -1.73
N GLY A 185 8.83 6.35 -1.03
CA GLY A 185 8.29 6.15 0.30
C GLY A 185 7.09 5.19 0.31
N LEU A 186 6.25 5.23 -0.73
CA LEU A 186 5.16 4.25 -0.89
C LEU A 186 5.71 2.84 -1.12
N GLY A 187 6.73 2.69 -1.96
CA GLY A 187 7.43 1.43 -2.15
C GLY A 187 8.00 0.89 -0.83
N ARG A 188 8.60 1.77 -0.01
CA ARG A 188 9.12 1.40 1.30
C ARG A 188 8.03 0.89 2.26
N LEU A 189 6.90 1.59 2.35
CA LEU A 189 5.75 1.16 3.16
C LEU A 189 5.14 -0.16 2.66
N LEU A 190 5.29 -0.47 1.36
CA LEU A 190 4.89 -1.74 0.77
C LEU A 190 5.92 -2.87 0.95
N GLY A 191 7.06 -2.60 1.61
CA GLY A 191 8.14 -3.57 1.78
C GLY A 191 8.96 -3.81 0.51
N MET A 192 8.94 -2.87 -0.44
CA MET A 192 9.76 -2.92 -1.63
C MET A 192 11.16 -2.37 -1.36
N ALA A 193 12.15 -3.04 -1.92
CA ALA A 193 13.53 -2.59 -1.90
C ALA A 193 13.81 -1.58 -2.99
N ARG A 194 14.81 -0.74 -2.77
CA ARG A 194 15.35 0.20 -3.75
C ARG A 194 16.78 -0.18 -4.09
N THR A 195 17.04 -0.40 -5.38
CA THR A 195 18.38 -0.69 -5.90
C THR A 195 18.62 0.09 -7.18
N ALA A 196 19.86 0.09 -7.67
CA ALA A 196 20.16 0.59 -9.00
C ALA A 196 19.27 -0.11 -10.05
N GLY A 197 18.58 0.67 -10.87
CA GLY A 197 17.66 0.16 -11.88
C GLY A 197 16.24 -0.16 -11.39
N THR A 198 15.89 0.13 -10.12
CA THR A 198 14.49 0.11 -9.67
C THR A 198 13.64 1.00 -10.56
N VAL A 199 12.48 0.48 -10.97
CA VAL A 199 11.45 1.21 -11.70
C VAL A 199 10.63 2.02 -10.68
N PRO A 200 10.63 3.37 -10.72
CA PRO A 200 10.02 4.19 -9.68
C PRO A 200 8.54 3.87 -9.42
N ASP A 201 7.71 3.79 -10.46
CA ASP A 201 6.27 3.49 -10.35
C ASP A 201 5.97 1.97 -10.34
N GLY A 202 6.97 1.16 -10.05
CA GLY A 202 6.84 -0.28 -9.88
C GLY A 202 5.98 -0.63 -8.66
N LEU A 203 5.01 -1.51 -8.85
CA LEU A 203 4.21 -2.09 -7.76
C LEU A 203 4.23 -3.61 -7.89
N PRO A 204 4.16 -4.35 -6.76
CA PRO A 204 4.04 -5.79 -6.79
C PRO A 204 2.77 -6.19 -7.55
N PRO A 205 2.86 -7.16 -8.49
CA PRO A 205 1.68 -7.73 -9.13
C PRO A 205 0.78 -8.44 -8.11
N PRO A 206 -0.53 -8.60 -8.43
CA PRO A 206 -1.45 -9.42 -7.64
C PRO A 206 -0.87 -10.80 -7.35
N ARG A 207 -0.97 -11.27 -6.10
CA ARG A 207 -0.47 -12.61 -5.71
C ARG A 207 -1.10 -13.70 -6.57
N SER A 208 -2.40 -13.54 -6.87
CA SER A 208 -3.17 -14.40 -7.76
C SER A 208 -2.55 -14.50 -9.17
N THR A 209 -2.13 -13.38 -9.74
CA THR A 209 -1.44 -13.32 -11.04
C THR A 209 -0.10 -14.03 -11.00
N LEU A 210 0.70 -13.86 -9.94
CA LEU A 210 1.99 -14.53 -9.77
C LEU A 210 1.84 -16.05 -9.70
N ILE A 211 0.89 -16.55 -8.90
CA ILE A 211 0.62 -17.99 -8.77
C ILE A 211 0.09 -18.56 -10.08
N SER A 212 -0.89 -17.90 -10.69
CA SER A 212 -1.49 -18.33 -11.96
C SER A 212 -0.44 -18.46 -13.08
N SER A 213 0.46 -17.48 -13.20
CA SER A 213 1.48 -17.49 -14.25
C SER A 213 2.51 -18.60 -14.08
N CYS A 214 2.79 -19.02 -12.84
CA CYS A 214 3.65 -20.17 -12.51
C CYS A 214 3.00 -21.51 -12.88
N MET A 215 1.68 -21.61 -12.75
CA MET A 215 0.91 -22.84 -12.94
C MET A 215 0.42 -23.06 -14.37
N ARG A 216 0.80 -22.19 -15.33
CA ARG A 216 0.52 -22.45 -16.74
C ARG A 216 1.30 -23.65 -17.25
N LEU A 217 0.64 -24.43 -18.10
CA LEU A 217 1.24 -25.57 -18.77
C LEU A 217 2.38 -25.14 -19.69
N HIS A 218 3.48 -25.85 -19.59
CA HIS A 218 4.62 -25.66 -20.45
C HIS A 218 4.36 -26.28 -21.83
N GLN A 219 4.35 -25.46 -22.88
CA GLN A 219 4.16 -25.90 -24.27
C GLN A 219 2.96 -26.85 -24.45
N PRO A 220 1.73 -26.42 -24.12
CA PRO A 220 0.55 -27.30 -24.01
C PRO A 220 0.17 -28.03 -25.29
N ASN A 221 0.65 -27.55 -26.45
CA ASN A 221 0.31 -28.09 -27.77
C ASN A 221 1.42 -28.93 -28.42
N GLU A 222 2.61 -29.01 -27.80
CA GLU A 222 3.78 -29.66 -28.43
C GLU A 222 3.93 -31.14 -28.03
N VAL A 223 3.56 -31.52 -26.80
CA VAL A 223 3.73 -32.89 -26.29
C VAL A 223 2.42 -33.41 -25.71
N LYS A 224 1.80 -34.35 -26.43
CA LYS A 224 0.53 -34.97 -26.02
C LYS A 224 0.72 -35.77 -24.73
N GLY A 225 0.04 -35.36 -23.65
CA GLY A 225 0.11 -36.00 -22.33
C GLY A 225 1.12 -35.39 -21.36
N CYS A 226 1.89 -34.37 -21.76
CA CYS A 226 2.72 -33.58 -20.83
C CYS A 226 1.84 -32.55 -20.11
N SER A 227 1.84 -32.59 -18.78
CA SER A 227 1.06 -31.65 -17.94
C SER A 227 1.95 -30.80 -17.05
N LEU A 228 3.24 -30.76 -17.35
CA LEU A 228 4.24 -30.03 -16.57
C LEU A 228 4.02 -28.52 -16.67
N THR A 229 4.07 -27.83 -15.53
CA THR A 229 3.96 -26.36 -15.49
C THR A 229 5.29 -25.68 -15.79
N ASP A 230 5.23 -24.39 -16.16
CA ASP A 230 6.44 -23.57 -16.35
C ASP A 230 7.30 -23.53 -15.07
N ALA A 231 6.66 -23.44 -13.89
CA ALA A 231 7.36 -23.50 -12.61
C ALA A 231 8.03 -24.86 -12.39
N ALA A 232 7.33 -25.97 -12.61
CA ALA A 232 7.91 -27.31 -12.45
C ALA A 232 9.08 -27.54 -13.42
N ARG A 233 8.97 -27.07 -14.66
CA ARG A 233 10.07 -27.14 -15.63
C ARG A 233 11.27 -26.30 -15.18
N ALA A 234 11.04 -25.10 -14.68
CA ALA A 234 12.11 -24.24 -14.17
C ALA A 234 12.79 -24.85 -12.94
N LEU A 235 12.01 -25.41 -12.01
CA LEU A 235 12.52 -26.04 -10.80
C LEU A 235 13.36 -27.28 -11.13
N ALA A 236 12.90 -28.12 -12.06
CA ALA A 236 13.67 -29.28 -12.53
C ALA A 236 15.03 -28.87 -13.12
N LYS A 237 15.08 -27.76 -13.87
CA LYS A 237 16.36 -27.20 -14.36
C LYS A 237 17.24 -26.67 -13.23
N HIS A 238 16.62 -26.12 -12.19
CA HIS A 238 17.32 -25.53 -11.05
C HIS A 238 17.93 -26.59 -10.12
N VAL A 239 17.22 -27.69 -9.84
CA VAL A 239 17.71 -28.84 -9.06
C VAL A 239 18.97 -29.46 -9.67
N TYR A 240 19.00 -29.63 -10.99
CA TYR A 240 20.18 -30.16 -11.69
C TYR A 240 21.42 -29.26 -11.57
N ARG A 241 21.22 -27.99 -11.20
CA ARG A 241 22.26 -26.94 -11.21
C ARG A 241 22.68 -26.49 -9.81
N SER A 242 21.96 -26.90 -8.76
CA SER A 242 22.21 -26.47 -7.39
C SER A 242 23.00 -27.52 -6.63
N THR A 243 24.14 -27.16 -6.05
CA THR A 243 24.96 -28.05 -5.20
C THR A 243 24.43 -28.17 -3.77
N LYS A 244 23.44 -27.37 -3.38
CA LYS A 244 22.83 -27.38 -2.03
C LYS A 244 21.29 -27.38 -2.09
N GLY A 245 20.72 -28.53 -2.39
CA GLY A 245 19.72 -29.23 -1.55
C GLY A 245 18.38 -28.60 -1.14
N ARG A 246 17.99 -27.37 -1.51
CA ARG A 246 16.67 -26.85 -1.09
C ARG A 246 15.50 -27.53 -1.80
N CYS A 247 15.69 -27.93 -3.05
CA CYS A 247 14.59 -28.40 -3.90
C CYS A 247 14.46 -29.94 -4.01
N GLY A 248 15.24 -30.70 -3.24
CA GLY A 248 15.19 -32.17 -3.25
C GLY A 248 15.48 -32.81 -4.61
N ASP A 249 15.39 -34.13 -4.69
CA ASP A 249 15.44 -34.87 -5.95
C ASP A 249 14.10 -34.75 -6.69
N ILE A 250 14.04 -33.92 -7.74
CA ILE A 250 12.86 -33.83 -8.61
C ILE A 250 12.76 -35.10 -9.45
N SER A 251 12.01 -36.06 -8.93
CA SER A 251 11.68 -37.32 -9.61
C SER A 251 10.17 -37.59 -9.49
N GLY A 252 9.64 -38.51 -10.31
CA GLY A 252 8.21 -38.85 -10.31
C GLY A 252 7.39 -38.23 -11.44
N SER A 253 6.06 -38.29 -11.29
CA SER A 253 5.08 -37.87 -12.29
C SER A 253 5.04 -36.34 -12.46
N ASP A 254 4.49 -35.86 -13.57
CA ASP A 254 4.29 -34.41 -13.80
C ASP A 254 3.48 -33.76 -12.67
N THR A 255 2.46 -34.47 -12.15
CA THR A 255 1.67 -34.02 -11.01
C THR A 255 2.54 -33.74 -9.78
N SER A 256 3.38 -34.69 -9.37
CA SER A 256 4.24 -34.52 -8.20
C SER A 256 5.26 -33.39 -8.38
N LYS A 257 5.77 -33.19 -9.61
CA LYS A 257 6.67 -32.07 -9.91
C LYS A 257 5.96 -30.72 -9.85
N ASN A 258 4.72 -30.68 -10.32
CA ASN A 258 3.87 -29.48 -10.26
C ASN A 258 3.53 -29.12 -8.81
N GLU A 259 3.19 -30.11 -7.97
CA GLU A 259 2.94 -29.92 -6.54
C GLU A 259 4.16 -29.35 -5.82
N LEU A 260 5.35 -29.94 -6.04
CA LEU A 260 6.60 -29.44 -5.45
C LEU A 260 6.90 -28.00 -5.89
N ALA A 261 6.68 -27.69 -7.16
CA ALA A 261 6.89 -26.34 -7.67
C ALA A 261 5.88 -25.33 -7.11
N SER A 262 4.62 -25.75 -6.91
CA SER A 262 3.61 -24.93 -6.25
C SER A 262 4.00 -24.62 -4.82
N GLU A 263 4.40 -25.62 -4.04
CA GLU A 263 4.84 -25.43 -2.65
C GLU A 263 6.06 -24.52 -2.56
N ALA A 264 7.03 -24.68 -3.48
CA ALA A 264 8.20 -23.81 -3.54
C ALA A 264 7.83 -22.34 -3.81
N ILE A 265 6.91 -22.08 -4.74
CA ILE A 265 6.42 -20.72 -5.01
C ILE A 265 5.63 -20.16 -3.81
N ASP A 266 4.79 -20.98 -3.17
CA ASP A 266 4.01 -20.54 -2.02
C ASP A 266 4.88 -20.22 -0.80
N SER A 267 5.95 -20.99 -0.55
CA SER A 267 6.95 -20.65 0.47
C SER A 267 7.69 -19.36 0.12
N LEU A 268 8.18 -19.19 -1.12
CA LEU A 268 8.85 -17.94 -1.52
C LEU A 268 7.96 -16.70 -1.35
N LEU A 269 6.68 -16.81 -1.69
CA LEU A 269 5.72 -15.71 -1.54
C LEU A 269 5.30 -15.47 -0.08
N ARG A 270 5.39 -16.48 0.79
CA ARG A 270 5.05 -16.39 2.22
C ARG A 270 6.21 -15.82 3.04
N ASP A 271 7.42 -16.27 2.73
CA ASP A 271 8.65 -15.96 3.47
C ASP A 271 9.45 -14.84 2.79
N CYS A 272 8.82 -14.14 1.84
CA CYS A 272 9.41 -13.04 1.09
C CYS A 272 9.94 -11.96 2.04
N GLY A 273 11.27 -11.78 2.06
CA GLY A 273 11.94 -10.75 2.86
C GLY A 273 12.39 -9.54 2.02
N TRP A 274 12.29 -9.65 0.70
CA TRP A 274 12.71 -8.62 -0.25
C TRP A 274 11.94 -8.76 -1.54
N MET A 275 11.48 -7.64 -2.09
CA MET A 275 10.90 -7.60 -3.43
C MET A 275 11.23 -6.30 -4.13
N ASN A 276 11.29 -6.32 -5.46
CA ASN A 276 11.55 -5.12 -6.24
C ASN A 276 11.01 -5.27 -7.67
N VAL A 277 10.70 -4.14 -8.30
CA VAL A 277 10.52 -4.05 -9.75
C VAL A 277 11.73 -3.32 -10.30
N HIS A 278 12.56 -3.99 -11.08
CA HIS A 278 13.79 -3.40 -11.57
C HIS A 278 14.15 -3.85 -12.98
N LEU A 279 15.00 -3.08 -13.64
CA LEU A 279 15.52 -3.42 -14.95
C LEU A 279 16.53 -4.56 -14.85
N THR A 280 16.37 -5.56 -15.72
CA THR A 280 17.36 -6.62 -15.93
C THR A 280 17.66 -6.76 -17.41
N GLN A 281 18.93 -7.00 -17.73
CA GLN A 281 19.30 -7.38 -19.10
C GLN A 281 19.19 -8.90 -19.27
N PRO A 282 18.72 -9.42 -20.42
CA PRO A 282 18.17 -8.71 -21.58
C PRO A 282 16.65 -8.42 -21.49
N TYR A 283 15.98 -8.74 -20.38
CA TYR A 283 14.52 -8.86 -20.31
C TYR A 283 13.75 -7.55 -20.09
N GLY A 284 14.42 -6.44 -19.80
CA GLY A 284 13.77 -5.19 -19.41
C GLY A 284 13.27 -5.26 -17.96
N PRO A 285 12.17 -4.57 -17.61
CA PRO A 285 11.66 -4.53 -16.24
C PRO A 285 11.04 -5.87 -15.83
N VAL A 286 11.41 -6.33 -14.64
CA VAL A 286 10.94 -7.58 -14.04
C VAL A 286 10.50 -7.35 -12.60
N PHE A 287 9.56 -8.17 -12.13
CA PHE A 287 9.25 -8.27 -10.71
C PHE A 287 10.02 -9.43 -10.10
N GLU A 288 10.72 -9.19 -9.00
CA GLU A 288 11.55 -10.17 -8.32
C GLU A 288 11.23 -10.20 -6.84
N ILE A 289 11.19 -11.41 -6.28
CA ILE A 289 11.11 -11.63 -4.83
C ILE A 289 12.27 -12.50 -4.38
N ARG A 290 12.71 -12.29 -3.14
CA ARG A 290 13.69 -13.13 -2.47
C ARG A 290 13.36 -13.34 -1.01
N VAL A 291 13.74 -14.51 -0.52
CA VAL A 291 13.76 -14.83 0.90
C VAL A 291 15.12 -14.45 1.50
N HIS A 292 15.23 -14.46 2.82
CA HIS A 292 16.42 -14.00 3.56
C HIS A 292 17.73 -14.63 3.06
N GLU A 293 17.74 -15.94 2.77
CA GLU A 293 18.96 -16.63 2.30
C GLU A 293 19.33 -16.30 0.84
N GLY A 294 18.56 -15.46 0.16
CA GLY A 294 18.87 -14.98 -1.18
C GLY A 294 18.23 -15.76 -2.32
N TYR A 295 17.58 -16.91 -2.05
CA TYR A 295 16.80 -17.60 -3.08
C TYR A 295 15.56 -16.80 -3.46
N GLY A 296 15.09 -16.95 -4.68
CA GLY A 296 13.99 -16.15 -5.16
C GLY A 296 13.30 -16.67 -6.41
N ALA A 297 12.42 -15.83 -6.93
CA ALA A 297 11.68 -16.06 -8.16
C ALA A 297 11.47 -14.74 -8.90
N ARG A 298 11.35 -14.82 -10.22
CA ARG A 298 11.22 -13.68 -11.10
C ARG A 298 10.07 -13.84 -12.08
N TRP A 299 9.38 -12.74 -12.34
CA TRP A 299 8.32 -12.60 -13.33
C TRP A 299 8.56 -11.39 -14.24
N SER A 300 7.81 -11.29 -15.34
CA SER A 300 7.60 -10.01 -16.01
C SER A 300 7.08 -8.97 -15.00
N GLN A 301 7.29 -7.68 -15.29
CA GLN A 301 6.86 -6.58 -14.42
C GLN A 301 5.39 -6.66 -13.98
N ASP A 302 4.51 -7.14 -14.87
CA ASP A 302 3.07 -7.30 -14.61
C ASP A 302 2.70 -8.63 -13.91
N GLY A 303 3.68 -9.48 -13.62
CA GLY A 303 3.47 -10.81 -13.03
C GLY A 303 2.90 -11.85 -14.00
N ALA A 304 2.54 -11.46 -15.23
CA ALA A 304 1.82 -12.30 -16.17
C ALA A 304 2.69 -13.40 -16.79
N LYS A 305 4.01 -13.34 -16.65
CA LYS A 305 4.97 -14.34 -17.14
C LYS A 305 5.96 -14.73 -16.06
N PHE A 306 5.93 -16.00 -15.64
CA PHE A 306 7.00 -16.56 -14.83
C PHE A 306 8.29 -16.69 -15.66
N ILE A 307 9.38 -16.16 -15.15
CA ILE A 307 10.69 -16.18 -15.82
C ILE A 307 11.56 -17.32 -15.27
N GLY A 308 11.57 -17.51 -13.95
CA GLY A 308 12.31 -18.60 -13.32
C GLY A 308 12.65 -18.38 -11.85
N PHE A 309 13.23 -19.42 -11.25
CA PHE A 309 13.80 -19.38 -9.90
C PHE A 309 15.20 -18.74 -9.91
N LEU A 310 15.60 -18.22 -8.75
CA LEU A 310 16.85 -17.50 -8.55
C LEU A 310 17.64 -18.14 -7.39
N GLU A 311 18.94 -18.29 -7.61
CA GLU A 311 19.91 -18.66 -6.57
C GLU A 311 20.35 -17.42 -5.75
N PRO A 312 20.90 -17.63 -4.55
CA PRO A 312 21.51 -16.59 -3.74
C PRO A 312 22.55 -15.79 -4.52
N TYR A 313 22.68 -14.51 -4.18
CA TYR A 313 23.70 -13.66 -4.77
C TYR A 313 25.08 -14.17 -4.37
N THR A 314 25.97 -14.31 -5.36
CA THR A 314 27.39 -14.61 -5.13
C THR A 314 28.23 -13.49 -5.74
N PRO A 315 29.31 -13.03 -5.07
CA PRO A 315 30.16 -11.94 -5.57
C PRO A 315 30.73 -12.19 -6.97
N GLU A 316 31.02 -13.45 -7.33
CA GLU A 316 31.52 -13.80 -8.68
C GLU A 316 30.40 -14.15 -9.67
N GLY A 317 29.12 -14.06 -9.27
CA GLY A 317 27.97 -14.46 -10.09
C GLY A 317 27.92 -13.70 -11.41
N PHE A 318 28.16 -12.39 -11.39
CA PHE A 318 28.23 -11.56 -12.59
C PHE A 318 29.34 -12.01 -13.56
N SER A 319 30.55 -12.28 -13.05
CA SER A 319 31.70 -12.73 -13.86
C SER A 319 31.53 -14.11 -14.46
N LYS A 320 30.72 -14.96 -13.83
CA LYS A 320 30.33 -16.28 -14.35
C LYS A 320 29.08 -16.22 -15.24
N GLY A 321 28.54 -15.02 -15.50
CA GLY A 321 27.31 -14.83 -16.28
C GLY A 321 26.07 -15.43 -15.61
N TRP A 322 26.10 -15.53 -14.28
CA TRP A 322 25.16 -16.30 -13.46
C TRP A 322 25.01 -17.74 -13.98
N LYS A 323 26.06 -18.27 -14.64
CA LYS A 323 26.17 -19.69 -14.93
C LYS A 323 26.36 -20.39 -13.59
N HIS A 324 25.29 -21.07 -13.21
CA HIS A 324 25.23 -22.05 -12.15
C HIS A 324 26.34 -23.09 -12.32
#